data_AF-A0A956NF10-F1
#
_entry.id   AF-A0A956NF10-F1
#
_cell.length_a   1.000
_cell.length_b   1.000
_cell.length_c   1.000
_cell.angle_alpha   90.00
_cell.angle_beta   90.00
_cell.angle_gamma   90.00
#
_symmetry.space_group_name_H-M   'P 1'
#
loop_
_entity.id
_entity.type
_entity.pdbx_description
1 polymer ?
#
loop_
_entity_poly.entity_id
_entity_poly.type
_entity_poly.pdbx_seq_one_letter_code
_entity_poly.pdbx_strand_id
1 'polypeptide(L)'
;MKRHLLLSVCAFAALAMACDHASAGPNAGGTLIVHGDAGVVYTNDIDDYTGASPLPGGCSTAETNYPADEHFVWWVKAVFPESTSPRLLGVTFGVDYDAAAIVLEGYGASGDFELADPNWPEPQSGTAVTFQNTQTAWLVDLYWFAGYNYSGYGTDVSFDLAPNPSQGAYFADDDVPSTLDPIEELGSLGFGANPGYLPCPTEFPTTGACCFPDLFCSMLTEDECNAEGGTYQGNNVPCDPNPCEGDPPTGACCSDGGSCSFQTQEDCEDASSHYLGDGAPCSPDPCPKPGACCFGEDCVFMGQFDCEDEGGVPQGSESSCDPNPCSAPTGACCYPDGSCRFLNEADCDLSQGTYQGDDTSCDPNPCPPPPTGACCSEDGTCEVLSLVDCESAGGQYLGDDVACEPNPCVITPIEERSWGQIKNGYRPQ
;
A
#
# COMPACT_ATOMS: atom_id res chain seq x y z
N MET A 1 -75.13 -36.86 -57.62
CA MET A 1 -75.75 -37.51 -56.43
C MET A 1 -74.64 -37.80 -55.42
N LYS A 2 -74.81 -37.31 -54.18
CA LYS A 2 -73.98 -37.50 -52.96
C LYS A 2 -72.58 -36.86 -52.99
N ARG A 3 -72.03 -36.25 -51.93
CA ARG A 3 -72.50 -35.46 -50.76
C ARG A 3 -71.20 -35.22 -49.94
N HIS A 4 -70.83 -33.96 -49.67
CA HIS A 4 -69.91 -33.48 -48.61
C HIS A 4 -68.45 -34.04 -48.64
N LEU A 5 -67.37 -33.38 -48.21
CA LEU A 5 -67.15 -32.63 -46.97
C LEU A 5 -65.82 -31.83 -47.10
N LEU A 6 -65.63 -30.94 -46.12
CA LEU A 6 -64.72 -29.82 -45.96
C LEU A 6 -63.19 -30.07 -45.98
N LEU A 7 -62.50 -28.93 -46.23
CA LEU A 7 -61.16 -28.50 -45.81
C LEU A 7 -60.39 -29.40 -44.82
N SER A 8 -59.11 -29.66 -45.11
CA SER A 8 -58.09 -29.81 -44.07
C SER A 8 -56.63 -29.75 -44.58
N VAL A 9 -55.81 -29.03 -43.79
CA VAL A 9 -54.37 -29.20 -43.50
C VAL A 9 -53.31 -28.67 -44.48
N CYS A 10 -52.80 -27.48 -44.15
CA CYS A 10 -51.38 -27.15 -44.23
C CYS A 10 -50.60 -27.89 -43.14
N ALA A 11 -49.46 -28.50 -43.49
CA ALA A 11 -48.20 -28.47 -42.73
C ALA A 11 -47.21 -29.46 -43.39
N PHE A 12 -46.25 -28.90 -44.15
CA PHE A 12 -45.08 -29.63 -44.61
C PHE A 12 -44.04 -29.71 -43.49
N ALA A 13 -43.34 -30.83 -43.48
CA ALA A 13 -42.49 -31.35 -42.43
C ALA A 13 -41.30 -30.46 -42.03
N ALA A 14 -41.08 -30.33 -40.72
CA ALA A 14 -39.78 -30.08 -40.12
C ALA A 14 -39.40 -31.35 -39.35
N LEU A 15 -38.49 -32.13 -39.92
CA LEU A 15 -37.91 -33.32 -39.31
C LEU A 15 -36.76 -32.85 -38.40
N ALA A 16 -37.05 -32.63 -37.11
CA ALA A 16 -36.02 -32.42 -36.11
C ALA A 16 -35.43 -33.78 -35.72
N MET A 17 -34.10 -33.88 -35.80
CA MET A 17 -33.34 -34.95 -35.15
C MET A 17 -33.59 -34.83 -33.63
N ALA A 18 -34.41 -35.72 -33.09
CA ALA A 18 -34.40 -35.99 -31.66
C ALA A 18 -33.14 -36.82 -31.40
N CYS A 19 -32.09 -36.18 -30.86
CA CYS A 19 -31.15 -36.92 -30.02
C CYS A 19 -31.96 -37.43 -28.83
N ASP A 20 -31.79 -38.71 -28.51
CA ASP A 20 -32.29 -39.32 -27.28
C ASP A 20 -31.76 -38.52 -26.08
N HIS A 21 -32.56 -37.61 -25.53
CA HIS A 21 -32.40 -37.20 -24.15
C HIS A 21 -32.85 -38.40 -23.31
N ALA A 22 -31.88 -39.16 -22.79
CA ALA A 22 -32.13 -39.96 -21.60
C ALA A 22 -32.84 -39.04 -20.60
N SER A 23 -33.97 -39.48 -20.07
CA SER A 23 -34.75 -38.69 -19.11
C SER A 23 -33.87 -38.50 -17.88
N ALA A 24 -33.20 -37.36 -17.81
CA ALA A 24 -32.45 -36.89 -16.65
C ALA A 24 -33.35 -37.03 -15.40
N GLY A 25 -32.87 -37.76 -14.40
CA GLY A 25 -33.54 -37.92 -13.12
C GLY A 25 -33.39 -36.68 -12.23
N PRO A 26 -33.93 -36.73 -11.00
CA PRO A 26 -34.00 -35.57 -10.11
C PRO A 26 -32.62 -35.06 -9.65
N ASN A 27 -31.56 -35.87 -9.78
CA ASN A 27 -30.20 -35.55 -9.36
C ASN A 27 -29.27 -35.19 -10.54
N ALA A 28 -29.83 -35.09 -11.76
CA ALA A 28 -29.06 -34.79 -12.97
C ALA A 28 -28.39 -33.42 -12.93
N GLY A 29 -27.21 -33.29 -13.54
CA GLY A 29 -26.42 -32.06 -13.49
C GLY A 29 -25.60 -31.90 -12.22
N GLY A 30 -25.72 -32.83 -11.26
CA GLY A 30 -24.96 -32.80 -10.02
C GLY A 30 -23.48 -33.15 -10.21
N THR A 31 -22.62 -32.56 -9.39
CA THR A 31 -21.18 -32.82 -9.33
C THR A 31 -20.78 -33.25 -7.92
N LEU A 32 -19.58 -33.82 -7.80
CA LEU A 32 -18.92 -33.97 -6.51
C LEU A 32 -17.77 -32.99 -6.40
N ILE A 33 -17.74 -32.26 -5.29
CA ILE A 33 -16.62 -31.39 -4.95
C ILE A 33 -15.83 -31.96 -3.78
N VAL A 34 -14.57 -31.54 -3.69
CA VAL A 34 -13.76 -31.69 -2.49
C VAL A 34 -13.60 -30.31 -1.86
N HIS A 35 -13.70 -30.23 -0.54
CA HIS A 35 -13.53 -29.00 0.22
C HIS A 35 -12.70 -29.29 1.46
N GLY A 36 -11.60 -28.58 1.68
CA GLY A 36 -10.93 -28.57 2.98
C GLY A 36 -11.36 -27.38 3.84
N ASP A 37 -11.09 -27.46 5.15
CA ASP A 37 -11.22 -26.32 6.07
C ASP A 37 -10.04 -26.29 7.04
N ALA A 38 -9.14 -25.32 6.85
CA ALA A 38 -7.96 -25.15 7.70
C ALA A 38 -8.31 -24.82 9.17
N GLY A 39 -9.53 -24.37 9.45
CA GLY A 39 -10.03 -24.16 10.81
C GLY A 39 -10.34 -25.46 11.56
N VAL A 40 -10.43 -26.60 10.86
CA VAL A 40 -10.79 -27.90 11.43
C VAL A 40 -9.56 -28.81 11.50
N VAL A 41 -9.05 -28.97 12.72
CA VAL A 41 -7.89 -29.81 13.01
C VAL A 41 -8.31 -31.26 13.22
N TYR A 42 -7.62 -32.18 12.55
CA TYR A 42 -7.81 -33.61 12.78
C TYR A 42 -7.28 -34.06 14.15
N THR A 43 -8.09 -34.84 14.85
CA THR A 43 -7.75 -35.58 16.06
C THR A 43 -8.42 -36.95 16.06
N ASN A 44 -7.74 -37.95 16.64
CA ASN A 44 -8.27 -39.29 16.84
C ASN A 44 -9.34 -39.37 17.95
N ASP A 45 -9.60 -38.28 18.67
CA ASP A 45 -10.65 -38.20 19.72
C ASP A 45 -12.03 -37.84 19.16
N ILE A 46 -12.12 -37.46 17.88
CA ILE A 46 -13.38 -37.16 17.18
C ILE A 46 -13.62 -38.27 16.15
N ASP A 47 -14.73 -38.98 16.33
CA ASP A 47 -15.08 -40.14 15.49
C ASP A 47 -15.80 -39.75 14.18
N ASP A 48 -16.32 -38.52 14.08
CA ASP A 48 -17.10 -38.05 12.92
C ASP A 48 -16.97 -36.53 12.73
N TYR A 49 -16.65 -36.12 11.51
CA TYR A 49 -16.51 -34.73 11.09
C TYR A 49 -17.64 -34.26 10.17
N THR A 50 -18.70 -35.05 10.02
CA THR A 50 -19.88 -34.67 9.22
C THR A 50 -20.48 -33.35 9.71
N GLY A 51 -20.75 -32.42 8.79
CA GLY A 51 -21.29 -31.09 9.11
C GLY A 51 -20.33 -30.12 9.79
N ALA A 52 -19.07 -30.48 10.03
CA ALA A 52 -18.10 -29.64 10.74
C ALA A 52 -17.57 -28.45 9.92
N SER A 53 -17.69 -28.51 8.58
CA SER A 53 -17.32 -27.40 7.70
C SER A 53 -18.48 -27.05 6.75
N PRO A 54 -19.33 -26.07 7.14
CA PRO A 54 -20.39 -25.57 6.29
C PRO A 54 -19.83 -24.64 5.21
N LEU A 55 -20.46 -24.64 4.04
CA LEU A 55 -20.16 -23.73 2.93
C LEU A 55 -21.27 -22.67 2.80
N PRO A 56 -21.25 -21.59 3.62
CA PRO A 56 -22.33 -20.60 3.64
C PRO A 56 -22.44 -19.79 2.34
N GLY A 57 -21.36 -19.65 1.57
CA GLY A 57 -21.36 -19.04 0.24
C GLY A 57 -21.61 -20.03 -0.90
N GLY A 58 -22.04 -21.26 -0.58
CA GLY A 58 -22.29 -22.32 -1.56
C GLY A 58 -21.01 -22.94 -2.12
N CYS A 59 -21.14 -23.60 -3.27
CA CYS A 59 -20.03 -24.36 -3.87
C CYS A 59 -18.79 -23.50 -4.18
N SER A 60 -18.98 -22.25 -4.60
CA SER A 60 -17.89 -21.37 -5.03
C SER A 60 -16.93 -20.95 -3.92
N THR A 61 -17.32 -21.10 -2.65
CA THR A 61 -16.43 -20.84 -1.51
C THR A 61 -15.65 -22.08 -1.07
N ALA A 62 -15.76 -23.20 -1.78
CA ALA A 62 -15.02 -24.41 -1.44
C ALA A 62 -13.52 -24.22 -1.70
N GLU A 63 -12.75 -24.42 -0.64
CA GLU A 63 -11.29 -24.43 -0.73
C GLU A 63 -10.78 -25.79 -1.24
N THR A 64 -10.11 -25.77 -2.40
CA THR A 64 -9.53 -26.97 -3.03
C THR A 64 -8.01 -27.02 -2.99
N ASN A 65 -7.33 -26.05 -2.37
CA ASN A 65 -5.88 -26.00 -2.30
C ASN A 65 -5.38 -25.84 -0.87
N TYR A 66 -4.49 -26.73 -0.45
CA TYR A 66 -3.98 -26.80 0.91
C TYR A 66 -2.45 -26.82 0.98
N PRO A 67 -1.84 -26.26 2.04
CA PRO A 67 -0.39 -26.34 2.24
C PRO A 67 0.05 -27.80 2.48
N ALA A 68 1.30 -28.10 2.14
CA ALA A 68 1.92 -29.39 2.45
C ALA A 68 2.28 -29.49 3.95
N ASP A 69 2.47 -30.71 4.45
CA ASP A 69 2.95 -31.03 5.81
C ASP A 69 2.05 -30.61 6.99
N GLU A 70 0.83 -30.14 6.73
CA GLU A 70 -0.20 -29.91 7.75
C GLU A 70 -1.26 -31.01 7.71
N HIS A 71 -1.73 -31.42 8.89
CA HIS A 71 -2.83 -32.38 9.03
C HIS A 71 -4.15 -31.64 9.00
N PHE A 72 -5.02 -32.00 8.07
CA PHE A 72 -6.33 -31.35 7.95
C PHE A 72 -7.40 -32.35 7.55
N VAL A 73 -8.65 -31.91 7.71
CA VAL A 73 -9.84 -32.66 7.31
C VAL A 73 -10.39 -32.04 6.03
N TRP A 74 -10.82 -32.88 5.10
CA TRP A 74 -11.54 -32.46 3.91
C TRP A 74 -12.78 -33.32 3.68
N TRP A 75 -13.76 -32.73 3.01
CA TRP A 75 -15.08 -33.31 2.78
C TRP A 75 -15.33 -33.50 1.31
N VAL A 76 -16.03 -34.59 1.00
CA VAL A 76 -16.68 -34.82 -0.28
C VAL A 76 -18.14 -34.42 -0.13
N LYS A 77 -18.59 -33.52 -1.01
CA LYS A 77 -19.96 -32.99 -0.98
C LYS A 77 -20.61 -33.18 -2.35
N ALA A 78 -21.87 -33.60 -2.37
CA ALA A 78 -22.70 -33.50 -3.56
C ALA A 78 -23.17 -32.07 -3.73
N VAL A 79 -23.08 -31.59 -4.97
CA VAL A 79 -23.53 -30.26 -5.35
C VAL A 79 -24.47 -30.39 -6.53
N PHE A 80 -25.71 -29.96 -6.34
CA PHE A 80 -26.75 -30.00 -7.36
C PHE A 80 -27.04 -28.58 -7.88
N PRO A 81 -27.33 -28.40 -9.18
CA PRO A 81 -27.77 -27.10 -9.69
C PRO A 81 -29.05 -26.66 -8.98
N GLU A 82 -29.19 -25.37 -8.62
CA GLU A 82 -30.39 -24.89 -7.92
C GLU A 82 -31.68 -25.01 -8.76
N SER A 83 -31.54 -25.12 -10.08
CA SER A 83 -32.65 -25.40 -11.00
C SER A 83 -33.21 -26.82 -10.85
N THR A 84 -32.57 -27.68 -10.06
CA THR A 84 -32.99 -29.05 -9.76
C THR A 84 -33.67 -29.17 -8.40
N SER A 85 -34.40 -30.26 -8.21
CA SER A 85 -35.00 -30.64 -6.92
C SER A 85 -34.39 -31.99 -6.51
N PRO A 86 -33.19 -31.98 -5.92
CA PRO A 86 -32.46 -33.22 -5.66
C PRO A 86 -33.27 -34.13 -4.73
N ARG A 87 -33.18 -35.42 -5.00
CA ARG A 87 -33.78 -36.49 -4.22
C ARG A 87 -32.73 -37.55 -3.93
N LEU A 88 -31.58 -37.14 -3.42
CA LEU A 88 -30.43 -38.02 -3.23
C LEU A 88 -30.68 -39.02 -2.10
N LEU A 89 -30.66 -40.32 -2.41
CA LEU A 89 -30.76 -41.40 -1.42
C LEU A 89 -29.48 -42.25 -1.37
N GLY A 90 -28.68 -42.25 -2.43
CA GLY A 90 -27.38 -42.89 -2.43
C GLY A 90 -26.42 -42.31 -3.46
N VAL A 91 -25.13 -42.51 -3.24
CA VAL A 91 -24.06 -42.05 -4.12
C VAL A 91 -22.98 -43.12 -4.23
N THR A 92 -22.41 -43.27 -5.43
CA THR A 92 -21.23 -44.11 -5.65
C THR A 92 -20.09 -43.25 -6.19
N PHE A 93 -18.91 -43.38 -5.60
CA PHE A 93 -17.70 -42.70 -6.07
C PHE A 93 -16.47 -43.48 -5.61
N GLY A 94 -15.29 -43.04 -6.04
CA GLY A 94 -14.01 -43.57 -5.63
C GLY A 94 -12.95 -42.48 -5.55
N VAL A 95 -11.71 -42.89 -5.33
CA VAL A 95 -10.58 -41.98 -5.15
C VAL A 95 -9.36 -42.49 -5.91
N ASP A 96 -8.56 -41.57 -6.42
CA ASP A 96 -7.25 -41.86 -6.98
C ASP A 96 -6.23 -40.81 -6.50
N TYR A 97 -5.06 -41.26 -6.08
CA TYR A 97 -4.00 -40.41 -5.53
C TYR A 97 -2.68 -41.19 -5.43
N ASP A 98 -1.56 -40.49 -5.28
CA ASP A 98 -0.27 -41.13 -5.00
C ASP A 98 -0.13 -41.44 -3.50
N ALA A 99 -0.30 -42.70 -3.12
CA ALA A 99 -0.15 -43.15 -1.73
C ALA A 99 1.28 -43.05 -1.16
N ALA A 100 2.29 -42.75 -1.99
CA ALA A 100 3.62 -42.38 -1.49
C ALA A 100 3.68 -40.91 -1.03
N ALA A 101 2.84 -40.05 -1.61
CA ALA A 101 2.79 -38.62 -1.33
C ALA A 101 1.69 -38.24 -0.33
N ILE A 102 0.48 -38.78 -0.48
CA ILE A 102 -0.66 -38.47 0.39
C ILE A 102 -0.89 -39.62 1.37
N VAL A 103 -0.90 -39.27 2.66
CA VAL A 103 -1.18 -40.20 3.76
C VAL A 103 -2.57 -39.90 4.30
N LEU A 104 -3.47 -40.89 4.22
CA LEU A 104 -4.77 -40.84 4.87
C LEU A 104 -4.67 -41.43 6.27
N GLU A 105 -5.17 -40.70 7.26
CA GLU A 105 -5.13 -41.05 8.68
C GLU A 105 -6.50 -41.37 9.25
N GLY A 106 -7.56 -40.76 8.70
CA GLY A 106 -8.93 -40.96 9.11
C GLY A 106 -9.89 -40.76 7.94
N TYR A 107 -11.07 -41.36 8.04
CA TYR A 107 -12.13 -41.21 7.05
C TYR A 107 -13.47 -41.68 7.62
N GLY A 108 -14.57 -41.20 7.04
CA GLY A 108 -15.90 -41.67 7.41
C GLY A 108 -17.00 -41.19 6.47
N ALA A 109 -18.05 -42.02 6.33
CA ALA A 109 -19.25 -41.68 5.57
C ALA A 109 -20.20 -40.81 6.40
N SER A 110 -20.81 -39.83 5.75
CA SER A 110 -21.89 -39.00 6.33
C SER A 110 -23.27 -39.64 6.19
N GLY A 111 -23.38 -40.75 5.45
CA GLY A 111 -24.61 -41.52 5.29
C GLY A 111 -24.81 -42.61 6.33
N ASP A 112 -25.99 -43.21 6.32
CA ASP A 112 -26.42 -44.21 7.30
C ASP A 112 -25.90 -45.63 7.01
N PHE A 113 -25.52 -45.92 5.77
CA PHE A 113 -24.95 -47.20 5.37
C PHE A 113 -23.92 -47.03 4.26
N GLU A 114 -22.78 -47.68 4.45
CA GLU A 114 -21.66 -47.68 3.52
C GLU A 114 -21.38 -49.11 3.00
N LEU A 115 -21.18 -49.22 1.68
CA LEU A 115 -20.68 -50.42 1.01
C LEU A 115 -19.40 -50.07 0.26
N ALA A 116 -18.27 -50.28 0.93
CA ALA A 116 -16.95 -49.98 0.40
C ALA A 116 -16.28 -51.19 -0.27
N ASP A 117 -15.40 -50.93 -1.24
CA ASP A 117 -14.49 -51.94 -1.77
C ASP A 117 -13.57 -52.47 -0.64
N PRO A 118 -13.07 -53.72 -0.72
CA PRO A 118 -12.27 -54.32 0.35
C PRO A 118 -11.00 -53.55 0.73
N ASN A 119 -10.47 -52.75 -0.19
CA ASN A 119 -9.24 -51.97 -0.01
C ASN A 119 -9.53 -50.48 0.24
N TRP A 120 -10.79 -50.08 0.41
CA TRP A 120 -11.12 -48.68 0.61
C TRP A 120 -10.45 -48.10 1.87
N PRO A 121 -9.92 -46.86 1.84
CA PRO A 121 -9.86 -45.90 0.72
C PRO A 121 -8.48 -45.85 0.02
N GLU A 122 -7.83 -46.99 -0.27
CA GLU A 122 -6.60 -47.02 -1.07
C GLU A 122 -6.81 -46.42 -2.47
N PRO A 123 -5.75 -45.96 -3.17
CA PRO A 123 -5.88 -45.45 -4.53
C PRO A 123 -6.59 -46.44 -5.46
N GLN A 124 -7.44 -45.92 -6.35
CA GLN A 124 -8.23 -46.69 -7.31
C GLN A 124 -9.25 -47.64 -6.68
N SER A 125 -9.73 -47.31 -5.48
CA SER A 125 -10.84 -47.99 -4.82
C SER A 125 -12.09 -47.10 -4.79
N GLY A 126 -13.25 -47.68 -4.50
CA GLY A 126 -14.52 -46.96 -4.41
C GLY A 126 -15.40 -47.36 -3.23
N THR A 127 -16.38 -46.49 -2.95
CA THR A 127 -17.42 -46.73 -1.96
C THR A 127 -18.81 -46.38 -2.51
N ALA A 128 -19.83 -46.88 -1.83
CA ALA A 128 -21.23 -46.51 -2.03
C ALA A 128 -21.82 -46.11 -0.69
N VAL A 129 -22.35 -44.89 -0.61
CA VAL A 129 -22.95 -44.33 0.62
C VAL A 129 -24.44 -44.15 0.39
N THR A 130 -25.26 -44.55 1.35
CA THR A 130 -26.73 -44.43 1.29
C THR A 130 -27.29 -43.79 2.55
N PHE A 131 -28.41 -43.09 2.38
CA PHE A 131 -29.11 -42.38 3.45
C PHE A 131 -30.46 -43.06 3.72
N GLN A 132 -30.88 -43.08 4.97
CA GLN A 132 -32.22 -43.53 5.37
C GLN A 132 -33.30 -42.54 4.95
N ASN A 133 -32.96 -41.24 4.91
CA ASN A 133 -33.84 -40.17 4.50
C ASN A 133 -33.33 -39.52 3.21
N THR A 134 -34.25 -39.21 2.29
CA THR A 134 -33.93 -38.51 1.04
C THR A 134 -33.34 -37.13 1.34
N GLN A 135 -32.13 -36.89 0.84
CA GLN A 135 -31.44 -35.60 0.91
C GLN A 135 -31.99 -34.70 -0.19
N THR A 136 -32.44 -33.51 0.19
CA THR A 136 -33.11 -32.56 -0.72
C THR A 136 -32.43 -31.20 -0.77
N ALA A 137 -31.31 -31.05 -0.06
CA ALA A 137 -30.47 -29.86 -0.16
C ALA A 137 -29.65 -29.89 -1.46
N TRP A 138 -29.35 -28.72 -2.01
CA TRP A 138 -28.44 -28.59 -3.16
C TRP A 138 -26.99 -28.84 -2.80
N LEU A 139 -26.64 -28.82 -1.51
CA LEU A 139 -25.33 -29.15 -0.98
C LEU A 139 -25.50 -30.19 0.12
N VAL A 140 -24.89 -31.36 -0.06
CA VAL A 140 -25.05 -32.51 0.83
C VAL A 140 -23.69 -33.09 1.19
N ASP A 141 -23.43 -33.25 2.49
CA ASP A 141 -22.23 -33.94 2.98
C ASP A 141 -22.32 -35.44 2.71
N LEU A 142 -21.30 -35.99 2.07
CA LEU A 142 -21.26 -37.41 1.73
C LEU A 142 -20.21 -38.17 2.51
N TYR A 143 -19.04 -37.56 2.68
CA TYR A 143 -17.86 -38.25 3.19
C TYR A 143 -16.83 -37.24 3.72
N TRP A 144 -16.00 -37.66 4.65
CA TRP A 144 -14.83 -36.91 5.09
C TRP A 144 -13.58 -37.78 5.09
N PHE A 145 -12.44 -37.15 4.90
CA PHE A 145 -11.11 -37.73 4.97
C PHE A 145 -10.23 -36.82 5.81
N ALA A 146 -9.22 -37.39 6.45
CA ALA A 146 -8.20 -36.66 7.16
C ALA A 146 -6.82 -37.21 6.82
N GLY A 147 -5.84 -36.32 6.71
CA GLY A 147 -4.51 -36.69 6.25
C GLY A 147 -3.64 -35.47 5.90
N TYR A 148 -2.55 -35.74 5.20
CA TYR A 148 -1.57 -34.73 4.82
C TYR A 148 -0.75 -35.18 3.59
N ASN A 149 -0.10 -34.21 2.93
CA ASN A 149 0.93 -34.47 1.91
C ASN A 149 2.32 -34.51 2.57
N TYR A 150 3.05 -35.59 2.34
CA TYR A 150 4.40 -35.82 2.83
C TYR A 150 5.43 -35.05 1.99
N SER A 151 6.07 -34.02 2.56
CA SER A 151 7.04 -33.08 1.93
C SER A 151 8.07 -33.69 0.97
N GLY A 152 8.43 -34.96 1.12
CA GLY A 152 9.43 -35.63 0.29
C GLY A 152 9.07 -35.76 -1.20
N TYR A 153 7.79 -35.57 -1.58
CA TYR A 153 7.29 -35.81 -2.94
C TYR A 153 6.89 -34.55 -3.71
N GLY A 154 7.10 -33.37 -3.13
CA GLY A 154 6.83 -32.08 -3.76
C GLY A 154 5.41 -31.55 -3.52
N THR A 155 5.14 -30.38 -4.09
CA THR A 155 3.91 -29.60 -3.89
C THR A 155 3.03 -29.60 -5.14
N ASP A 156 3.10 -30.62 -5.99
CA ASP A 156 2.26 -30.74 -7.19
C ASP A 156 1.60 -32.12 -7.19
N VAL A 157 0.78 -32.36 -6.16
CA VAL A 157 0.10 -33.63 -5.91
C VAL A 157 -1.38 -33.32 -5.66
N SER A 158 -2.26 -34.22 -6.09
CA SER A 158 -3.71 -34.12 -5.90
C SER A 158 -4.28 -35.39 -5.27
N PHE A 159 -5.35 -35.20 -4.52
CA PHE A 159 -6.31 -36.24 -4.17
C PHE A 159 -7.54 -36.07 -5.07
N ASP A 160 -7.75 -37.01 -5.97
CA ASP A 160 -8.76 -36.92 -7.01
C ASP A 160 -9.96 -37.82 -6.69
N LEU A 161 -11.17 -37.27 -6.83
CA LEU A 161 -12.36 -38.12 -6.89
C LEU A 161 -12.40 -38.85 -8.23
N ALA A 162 -12.74 -40.12 -8.17
CA ALA A 162 -12.79 -41.02 -9.32
C ALA A 162 -14.15 -41.76 -9.35
N PRO A 163 -14.53 -42.39 -10.47
CA PRO A 163 -15.64 -43.33 -10.48
C PRO A 163 -15.32 -44.56 -9.62
N ASN A 164 -16.32 -45.10 -8.90
CA ASN A 164 -16.16 -46.38 -8.23
C ASN A 164 -15.78 -47.47 -9.28
N PRO A 165 -14.74 -48.30 -9.05
CA PRO A 165 -14.26 -49.27 -10.04
C PRO A 165 -15.31 -50.29 -10.51
N SER A 166 -16.25 -50.64 -9.63
CA SER A 166 -17.28 -51.64 -9.90
C SER A 166 -18.66 -51.05 -10.21
N GLN A 167 -18.95 -49.86 -9.67
CA GLN A 167 -20.29 -49.25 -9.72
C GLN A 167 -20.34 -47.93 -10.51
N GLY A 168 -19.21 -47.33 -10.86
CA GLY A 168 -19.13 -46.03 -11.52
C GLY A 168 -19.44 -44.85 -10.59
N ALA A 169 -19.72 -43.69 -11.18
CA ALA A 169 -20.04 -42.45 -10.47
C ALA A 169 -21.51 -42.08 -10.71
N TYR A 170 -22.38 -42.34 -9.73
CA TYR A 170 -23.82 -42.10 -9.87
C TYR A 170 -24.44 -41.57 -8.58
N PHE A 171 -25.46 -40.72 -8.74
CA PHE A 171 -26.46 -40.42 -7.72
C PHE A 171 -27.67 -41.34 -7.92
N ALA A 172 -28.13 -41.97 -6.85
CA ALA A 172 -29.34 -42.76 -6.81
C ALA A 172 -30.44 -41.99 -6.09
N ASP A 173 -31.63 -41.94 -6.70
CA ASP A 173 -32.81 -41.35 -6.06
C ASP A 173 -33.56 -42.34 -5.14
N ASP A 174 -34.65 -41.85 -4.52
CA ASP A 174 -35.55 -42.59 -3.65
C ASP A 174 -36.73 -43.27 -4.37
N ASP A 175 -36.69 -43.39 -5.71
CA ASP A 175 -37.66 -44.21 -6.44
C ASP A 175 -37.37 -45.71 -6.28
N VAL A 176 -38.35 -46.56 -6.63
CA VAL A 176 -38.23 -48.02 -6.52
C VAL A 176 -38.59 -48.68 -7.85
N PRO A 177 -37.61 -49.16 -8.66
CA PRO A 177 -36.16 -49.06 -8.45
C PRO A 177 -35.63 -47.64 -8.62
N SER A 178 -34.52 -47.31 -7.95
CA SER A 178 -33.90 -45.99 -8.02
C SER A 178 -33.50 -45.62 -9.45
N THR A 179 -33.76 -44.38 -9.83
CA THR A 179 -33.15 -43.75 -11.00
C THR A 179 -31.71 -43.40 -10.67
N LEU A 180 -30.79 -43.74 -11.59
CA LEU A 180 -29.37 -43.41 -11.46
C LEU A 180 -29.04 -42.26 -12.41
N ASP A 181 -28.59 -41.14 -11.84
CA ASP A 181 -28.08 -39.99 -12.56
C ASP A 181 -26.55 -40.02 -12.54
N PRO A 182 -25.87 -39.94 -13.70
CA PRO A 182 -24.42 -39.80 -13.73
C PRO A 182 -23.98 -38.54 -13.00
N ILE A 183 -22.87 -38.64 -12.28
CA ILE A 183 -22.19 -37.46 -11.74
C ILE A 183 -21.48 -36.77 -12.92
N GLU A 184 -21.82 -35.51 -13.19
CA GLU A 184 -21.30 -34.78 -14.35
C GLU A 184 -19.79 -34.57 -14.26
N GLU A 185 -19.32 -34.16 -13.08
CA GLU A 185 -17.91 -33.88 -12.82
C GLU A 185 -17.50 -34.26 -11.40
N LEU A 186 -16.23 -34.64 -11.26
CA LEU A 186 -15.59 -35.09 -10.03
C LEU A 186 -14.43 -34.14 -9.71
N GLY A 187 -14.47 -33.53 -8.51
CA GLY A 187 -13.48 -32.58 -8.05
C GLY A 187 -12.22 -33.20 -7.50
N SER A 188 -11.24 -32.36 -7.21
CA SER A 188 -10.00 -32.78 -6.57
C SER A 188 -9.46 -31.74 -5.60
N LEU A 189 -8.75 -32.24 -4.60
CA LEU A 189 -8.00 -31.44 -3.65
C LEU A 189 -6.53 -31.41 -4.10
N GLY A 190 -6.00 -30.22 -4.34
CA GLY A 190 -4.60 -30.00 -4.64
C GLY A 190 -3.81 -29.64 -3.38
N PHE A 191 -2.52 -29.97 -3.42
CA PHE A 191 -1.57 -29.57 -2.38
C PHE A 191 -0.53 -28.63 -2.96
N GLY A 192 -0.36 -27.47 -2.32
CA GLY A 192 0.68 -26.48 -2.59
C GLY A 192 0.54 -25.75 -3.93
N ALA A 193 1.39 -26.09 -4.91
CA ALA A 193 1.39 -25.46 -6.24
C ALA A 193 0.25 -25.99 -7.13
N ASN A 194 -0.32 -27.16 -6.80
CA ASN A 194 -1.51 -27.67 -7.45
C ASN A 194 -2.76 -27.08 -6.79
N PRO A 195 -3.60 -26.32 -7.49
CA PRO A 195 -4.78 -25.69 -6.91
C PRO A 195 -5.98 -26.65 -6.71
N GLY A 196 -5.89 -27.89 -7.17
CA GLY A 196 -7.02 -28.81 -7.24
C GLY A 196 -8.02 -28.43 -8.35
N TYR A 197 -9.18 -29.06 -8.31
CA TYR A 197 -10.26 -28.84 -9.27
C TYR A 197 -11.61 -28.72 -8.57
N LEU A 198 -12.28 -27.59 -8.78
CA LEU A 198 -13.60 -27.30 -8.19
C LEU A 198 -14.69 -27.29 -9.27
N PRO A 199 -15.39 -28.41 -9.49
CA PRO A 199 -16.51 -28.47 -10.43
C PRO A 199 -17.80 -27.97 -9.79
N CYS A 200 -17.98 -26.65 -9.73
CA CYS A 200 -19.26 -26.07 -9.37
C CYS A 200 -20.19 -26.03 -10.61
N PRO A 201 -21.41 -26.59 -10.53
CA PRO A 201 -22.41 -26.48 -11.58
C PRO A 201 -22.62 -25.02 -12.03
N THR A 202 -22.78 -24.77 -13.32
CA THR A 202 -22.81 -23.41 -13.90
C THR A 202 -24.04 -22.56 -13.54
N GLU A 203 -24.95 -23.08 -12.71
CA GLU A 203 -26.21 -22.46 -12.30
C GLU A 203 -26.27 -22.27 -10.77
N PHE A 204 -25.14 -21.89 -10.16
CA PHE A 204 -25.16 -21.27 -8.83
C PHE A 204 -25.39 -19.77 -9.00
N PRO A 205 -26.46 -19.18 -8.42
CA PRO A 205 -26.51 -17.75 -8.26
C PRO A 205 -25.32 -17.33 -7.40
N THR A 206 -24.34 -16.71 -8.03
CA THR A 206 -23.25 -16.08 -7.30
C THR A 206 -23.84 -14.89 -6.56
N THR A 207 -23.96 -14.99 -5.24
CA THR A 207 -24.40 -13.88 -4.40
C THR A 207 -23.23 -12.97 -4.05
N GLY A 208 -23.55 -11.73 -3.72
CA GLY A 208 -22.61 -10.71 -3.29
C GLY A 208 -23.32 -9.64 -2.49
N ALA A 209 -22.54 -8.75 -1.90
CA ALA A 209 -23.05 -7.63 -1.12
C ALA A 209 -23.93 -6.73 -1.99
N CYS A 210 -25.19 -6.58 -1.58
CA CYS A 210 -26.14 -5.64 -2.13
C CYS A 210 -26.30 -4.44 -1.20
N CYS A 211 -25.93 -3.27 -1.68
CA CYS A 211 -25.93 -2.04 -0.89
C CYS A 211 -27.17 -1.20 -1.14
N PHE A 212 -27.93 -0.95 -0.07
CA PHE A 212 -29.11 -0.11 -0.09
C PHE A 212 -28.80 1.35 0.29
N PRO A 213 -29.68 2.31 -0.06
CA PRO A 213 -29.46 3.74 0.24
C PRO A 213 -29.34 4.09 1.74
N ASP A 214 -29.79 3.22 2.63
CA ASP A 214 -29.69 3.36 4.09
C ASP A 214 -28.43 2.67 4.68
N LEU A 215 -27.48 2.29 3.81
CA LEU A 215 -26.24 1.59 4.16
C LEU A 215 -26.46 0.15 4.66
N PHE A 216 -27.69 -0.37 4.56
CA PHE A 216 -27.96 -1.78 4.82
C PHE A 216 -27.32 -2.65 3.73
N CYS A 217 -26.71 -3.77 4.16
CA CYS A 217 -26.12 -4.77 3.28
C CYS A 217 -26.83 -6.10 3.43
N SER A 218 -27.19 -6.72 2.31
CA SER A 218 -27.65 -8.11 2.25
C SER A 218 -26.88 -8.90 1.19
N MET A 219 -26.71 -10.20 1.42
CA MET A 219 -26.18 -11.12 0.40
C MET A 219 -27.33 -11.49 -0.54
N LEU A 220 -27.30 -10.95 -1.76
CA LEU A 220 -28.31 -11.21 -2.81
C LEU A 220 -27.59 -11.54 -4.12
N THR A 221 -28.33 -12.06 -5.11
CA THR A 221 -27.84 -12.09 -6.49
C THR A 221 -27.82 -10.71 -7.12
N GLU A 222 -27.10 -10.55 -8.23
CA GLU A 222 -27.13 -9.31 -9.01
C GLU A 222 -28.57 -8.94 -9.43
N ASP A 223 -29.35 -9.92 -9.92
CA ASP A 223 -30.71 -9.71 -10.37
C ASP A 223 -31.66 -9.32 -9.22
N GLU A 224 -31.58 -10.00 -8.07
CA GLU A 224 -32.37 -9.65 -6.87
C GLU A 224 -31.98 -8.27 -6.33
N CYS A 225 -30.68 -7.99 -6.24
CA CYS A 225 -30.18 -6.70 -5.78
C CYS A 225 -30.69 -5.54 -6.64
N ASN A 226 -30.63 -5.71 -7.96
CA ASN A 226 -31.16 -4.75 -8.92
C ASN A 226 -32.68 -4.61 -8.84
N ALA A 227 -33.40 -5.72 -8.62
CA ALA A 227 -34.86 -5.72 -8.47
C ALA A 227 -35.32 -5.02 -7.19
N GLU A 228 -34.55 -5.11 -6.11
CA GLU A 228 -34.81 -4.43 -4.84
C GLU A 228 -34.29 -2.98 -4.80
N GLY A 229 -33.61 -2.52 -5.86
CA GLY A 229 -33.12 -1.15 -5.99
C GLY A 229 -31.82 -0.88 -5.22
N GLY A 230 -31.07 -1.92 -4.87
CA GLY A 230 -29.72 -1.82 -4.32
C GLY A 230 -28.64 -1.71 -5.39
N THR A 231 -27.41 -1.45 -4.96
CA THR A 231 -26.20 -1.46 -5.80
C THR A 231 -25.39 -2.71 -5.50
N TYR A 232 -25.23 -3.58 -6.50
CA TYR A 232 -24.49 -4.81 -6.36
C TYR A 232 -22.97 -4.57 -6.40
N GLN A 233 -22.24 -5.04 -5.38
CA GLN A 233 -20.79 -4.83 -5.26
C GLN A 233 -19.95 -5.87 -6.01
N GLY A 234 -20.60 -6.89 -6.57
CA GLY A 234 -19.95 -7.97 -7.29
C GLY A 234 -20.01 -9.30 -6.55
N ASN A 235 -19.76 -10.38 -7.28
CA ASN A 235 -19.86 -11.74 -6.77
C ASN A 235 -18.86 -12.00 -5.63
N ASN A 236 -19.32 -12.69 -4.59
CA ASN A 236 -18.55 -13.06 -3.40
C ASN A 236 -18.00 -11.88 -2.56
N VAL A 237 -18.46 -10.64 -2.78
CA VAL A 237 -18.19 -9.55 -1.84
C VAL A 237 -19.05 -9.76 -0.59
N PRO A 238 -18.49 -9.91 0.63
CA PRO A 238 -19.26 -10.14 1.84
C PRO A 238 -19.90 -8.84 2.36
N CYS A 239 -20.96 -8.97 3.16
CA CYS A 239 -21.56 -7.86 3.91
C CYS A 239 -20.89 -7.58 5.27
N ASP A 240 -19.86 -8.34 5.62
CA ASP A 240 -19.08 -8.17 6.84
C ASP A 240 -17.59 -8.35 6.51
N PRO A 241 -16.76 -7.30 6.58
CA PRO A 241 -17.12 -5.91 6.91
C PRO A 241 -18.08 -5.30 5.87
N ASN A 242 -18.99 -4.41 6.31
CA ASN A 242 -20.04 -3.84 5.46
C ASN A 242 -19.47 -2.91 4.37
N PRO A 243 -19.50 -3.31 3.08
CA PRO A 243 -18.91 -2.53 1.99
C PRO A 243 -19.78 -1.33 1.56
N CYS A 244 -20.99 -1.20 2.13
CA CYS A 244 -21.96 -0.15 1.78
C CYS A 244 -21.68 1.16 2.51
N GLU A 245 -21.02 1.06 3.65
CA GLU A 245 -20.31 2.18 4.25
C GLU A 245 -19.01 2.29 3.47
N GLY A 246 -19.00 3.05 2.37
CA GLY A 246 -17.78 3.20 1.57
C GLY A 246 -16.62 3.51 2.52
N ASP A 247 -15.53 2.73 2.42
CA ASP A 247 -14.43 2.80 3.38
C ASP A 247 -14.10 4.28 3.65
N PRO A 248 -14.05 4.72 4.92
CA PRO A 248 -13.73 6.11 5.23
C PRO A 248 -12.45 6.47 4.50
N PRO A 249 -12.41 7.62 3.79
CA PRO A 249 -11.28 7.94 2.94
C PRO A 249 -9.98 7.90 3.75
N THR A 250 -9.06 7.08 3.28
CA THR A 250 -7.74 6.90 3.90
C THR A 250 -6.69 7.72 3.20
N GLY A 251 -5.67 8.13 3.93
CA GLY A 251 -4.54 8.93 3.46
C GLY A 251 -3.31 8.77 4.35
N ALA A 252 -2.22 9.41 3.98
CA ALA A 252 -1.00 9.42 4.76
C ALA A 252 -1.16 10.21 6.08
N CYS A 253 -0.93 9.55 7.21
CA CYS A 253 -0.67 10.18 8.51
C CYS A 253 0.84 10.28 8.72
N CYS A 254 1.32 11.46 9.10
CA CYS A 254 2.71 11.71 9.46
C CYS A 254 2.87 11.88 10.96
N SER A 255 3.68 11.01 11.57
CA SER A 255 4.09 11.18 12.96
C SER A 255 5.22 12.20 13.10
N ASP A 256 5.45 12.69 14.32
CA ASP A 256 6.51 13.67 14.63
C ASP A 256 7.91 13.13 14.35
N GLY A 257 8.08 11.80 14.47
CA GLY A 257 9.31 11.10 14.08
C GLY A 257 9.52 10.98 12.57
N GLY A 258 8.60 11.53 11.77
CA GLY A 258 8.59 11.49 10.32
C GLY A 258 8.22 10.13 9.74
N SER A 259 7.54 9.26 10.49
CA SER A 259 7.08 7.96 9.94
C SER A 259 5.70 8.12 9.31
N CYS A 260 5.52 7.53 8.12
CA CYS A 260 4.23 7.50 7.44
C CYS A 260 3.42 6.24 7.77
N SER A 261 2.13 6.42 8.04
CA SER A 261 1.14 5.35 8.09
C SER A 261 -0.05 5.71 7.20
N PHE A 262 -0.75 4.71 6.64
CA PHE A 262 -1.87 4.95 5.75
C PHE A 262 -3.17 4.53 6.46
N GLN A 263 -3.93 5.51 6.96
CA GLN A 263 -5.11 5.30 7.82
C GLN A 263 -6.19 6.35 7.53
N THR A 264 -7.31 6.29 8.26
CA THR A 264 -8.39 7.29 8.17
C THR A 264 -7.99 8.60 8.84
N GLN A 265 -8.67 9.71 8.53
CA GLN A 265 -8.43 10.99 9.22
C GLN A 265 -8.64 10.88 10.74
N GLU A 266 -9.71 10.20 11.17
CA GLU A 266 -10.03 10.00 12.60
C GLU A 266 -8.90 9.23 13.31
N ASP A 267 -8.42 8.13 12.70
CA ASP A 267 -7.32 7.35 13.27
C ASP A 267 -6.00 8.15 13.32
N CYS A 268 -5.74 9.01 12.32
CA CYS A 268 -4.57 9.88 12.34
C CYS A 268 -4.64 10.89 13.50
N GLU A 269 -5.81 11.51 13.70
CA GLU A 269 -6.04 12.48 14.77
C GLU A 269 -5.96 11.83 16.15
N ASP A 270 -6.54 10.64 16.32
CA ASP A 270 -6.46 9.85 17.55
C ASP A 270 -5.02 9.41 17.87
N ALA A 271 -4.22 9.13 16.84
CA ALA A 271 -2.79 8.85 16.96
C ALA A 271 -1.92 10.11 17.16
N SER A 272 -2.51 11.29 17.29
CA SER A 272 -1.80 12.58 17.36
C SER A 272 -0.81 12.77 16.20
N SER A 273 -1.20 12.34 15.00
CA SER A 273 -0.40 12.43 13.77
C SER A 273 -1.07 13.36 12.76
N HIS A 274 -0.28 13.97 11.87
CA HIS A 274 -0.78 14.93 10.89
C HIS A 274 -1.29 14.25 9.62
N TYR A 275 -2.59 14.41 9.32
CA TYR A 275 -3.21 13.87 8.11
C TYR A 275 -2.92 14.75 6.89
N LEU A 276 -2.38 14.16 5.81
CA LEU A 276 -2.04 14.87 4.58
C LEU A 276 -3.20 14.96 3.57
N GLY A 277 -4.33 14.29 3.86
CA GLY A 277 -5.53 14.28 3.02
C GLY A 277 -5.77 12.95 2.30
N ASP A 278 -7.00 12.80 1.83
CA ASP A 278 -7.51 11.60 1.17
C ASP A 278 -6.64 11.17 -0.03
N GLY A 279 -6.23 9.91 -0.05
CA GLY A 279 -5.44 9.32 -1.13
C GLY A 279 -3.97 9.74 -1.17
N ALA A 280 -3.48 10.55 -0.23
CA ALA A 280 -2.05 10.87 -0.13
C ALA A 280 -1.23 9.59 0.16
N PRO A 281 -0.28 9.18 -0.71
CA PRO A 281 0.43 7.92 -0.54
C PRO A 281 1.57 8.03 0.47
N CYS A 282 1.87 6.93 1.19
CA CYS A 282 3.09 6.81 2.01
C CYS A 282 4.36 6.41 1.22
N SER A 283 4.26 6.27 -0.09
CA SER A 283 5.39 5.88 -0.95
C SER A 283 5.42 6.71 -2.23
N PRO A 284 6.49 7.50 -2.47
CA PRO A 284 7.60 7.78 -1.54
C PRO A 284 7.10 8.44 -0.24
N ASP A 285 7.83 8.25 0.87
CA ASP A 285 7.46 8.77 2.20
C ASP A 285 7.32 10.30 2.17
N PRO A 286 6.09 10.84 2.29
CA PRO A 286 5.85 12.27 2.21
C PRO A 286 6.13 12.99 3.54
N CYS A 287 6.40 12.25 4.62
CA CYS A 287 6.46 12.81 5.95
C CYS A 287 7.78 13.52 6.22
N PRO A 288 7.75 14.80 6.62
CA PRO A 288 8.96 15.53 6.93
C PRO A 288 9.67 14.87 8.11
N LYS A 289 10.97 14.63 7.98
CA LYS A 289 11.81 14.16 9.09
C LYS A 289 12.07 15.34 10.05
N PRO A 290 12.31 15.06 11.34
CA PRO A 290 12.75 16.07 12.31
C PRO A 290 13.94 16.88 11.82
N GLY A 291 14.00 18.14 12.21
CA GLY A 291 15.05 19.10 11.82
C GLY A 291 15.21 20.21 12.84
N ALA A 292 16.07 21.18 12.52
CA ALA A 292 16.25 22.38 13.32
C ALA A 292 15.01 23.30 13.24
N CYS A 293 14.51 23.69 14.41
CA CYS A 293 13.42 24.64 14.61
C CYS A 293 13.94 25.88 15.33
N CYS A 294 13.61 27.06 14.80
CA CYS A 294 14.09 28.34 15.32
C CYS A 294 13.02 29.11 16.08
N PHE A 295 13.31 29.45 17.33
CA PHE A 295 12.51 30.33 18.17
C PHE A 295 13.31 31.61 18.45
N GLY A 296 13.36 32.52 17.45
CA GLY A 296 14.32 33.63 17.50
C GLY A 296 15.74 33.10 17.31
N GLU A 297 16.64 33.34 18.27
CA GLU A 297 18.04 32.87 18.24
C GLU A 297 18.21 31.44 18.78
N ASP A 298 17.19 30.89 19.44
CA ASP A 298 17.23 29.55 20.04
C ASP A 298 16.88 28.48 19.00
N CYS A 299 17.69 27.41 18.95
CA CYS A 299 17.48 26.26 18.07
C CYS A 299 17.14 25.00 18.86
N VAL A 300 16.07 24.31 18.44
CA VAL A 300 15.65 23.01 18.98
C VAL A 300 15.50 22.02 17.83
N PHE A 301 15.98 20.78 18.00
CA PHE A 301 15.77 19.71 17.02
C PHE A 301 14.46 18.98 17.33
N MET A 302 13.44 19.15 16.47
CA MET A 302 12.09 18.61 16.68
C MET A 302 11.35 18.34 15.37
N GLY A 303 10.13 17.79 15.45
CA GLY A 303 9.25 17.58 14.31
C GLY A 303 8.89 18.91 13.63
N GLN A 304 8.73 18.90 12.30
CA GLN A 304 8.43 20.13 11.56
C GLN A 304 7.05 20.71 11.95
N PHE A 305 6.05 19.85 12.15
CA PHE A 305 4.72 20.31 12.54
C PHE A 305 4.69 20.87 13.96
N ASP A 306 5.34 20.19 14.92
CA ASP A 306 5.50 20.71 16.29
C ASP A 306 6.18 22.09 16.29
N CYS A 307 7.20 22.27 15.44
CA CYS A 307 7.90 23.54 15.31
C CYS A 307 6.95 24.67 14.91
N GLU A 308 6.08 24.43 13.93
CA GLU A 308 5.13 25.41 13.43
C GLU A 308 4.00 25.67 14.45
N ASP A 309 3.50 24.61 15.12
CA ASP A 309 2.44 24.70 16.13
C ASP A 309 2.90 25.44 17.40
N GLU A 310 4.17 25.31 17.78
CA GLU A 310 4.79 26.10 18.85
C GLU A 310 5.18 27.53 18.40
N GLY A 311 4.98 27.87 17.13
CA GLY A 311 5.25 29.20 16.56
C GLY A 311 6.70 29.46 16.18
N GLY A 312 7.50 28.40 16.04
CA GLY A 312 8.87 28.43 15.53
C GLY A 312 8.95 28.41 14.01
N VAL A 313 10.17 28.58 13.49
CA VAL A 313 10.46 28.56 12.04
C VAL A 313 11.32 27.34 11.70
N PRO A 314 10.78 26.35 10.96
CA PRO A 314 11.54 25.16 10.60
C PRO A 314 12.60 25.46 9.53
N GLN A 315 13.78 24.87 9.66
CA GLN A 315 14.91 25.02 8.72
C GLN A 315 14.98 23.89 7.68
N GLY A 316 13.96 23.03 7.65
CA GLY A 316 13.84 21.88 6.75
C GLY A 316 14.20 20.55 7.41
N SER A 317 13.75 19.45 6.82
CA SER A 317 14.00 18.10 7.35
C SER A 317 15.48 17.76 7.43
N GLU A 318 15.88 17.09 8.50
CA GLU A 318 17.26 16.67 8.80
C GLU A 318 18.28 17.82 8.97
N SER A 319 17.83 19.08 8.99
CA SER A 319 18.69 20.21 9.34
C SER A 319 19.17 20.12 10.80
N SER A 320 20.41 20.56 11.06
CA SER A 320 21.07 20.46 12.37
C SER A 320 21.01 21.80 13.13
N CYS A 321 20.94 21.75 14.47
CA CYS A 321 21.14 22.91 15.33
C CYS A 321 22.61 23.23 15.62
N ASP A 322 23.54 22.44 15.07
CA ASP A 322 24.98 22.66 15.15
C ASP A 322 25.59 22.63 13.74
N PRO A 323 26.09 23.77 13.21
CA PRO A 323 26.04 25.11 13.82
C PRO A 323 24.61 25.69 13.88
N ASN A 324 24.31 26.56 14.85
CA ASN A 324 22.96 27.09 15.08
C ASN A 324 22.45 27.93 13.89
N PRO A 325 21.46 27.44 13.11
CA PRO A 325 20.92 28.14 11.94
C PRO A 325 20.00 29.31 12.31
N CYS A 326 19.61 29.43 13.58
CA CYS A 326 18.68 30.44 14.07
C CYS A 326 19.35 31.76 14.46
N SER A 327 20.67 31.85 14.27
CA SER A 327 21.40 33.10 14.55
C SER A 327 20.86 34.25 13.70
N ALA A 328 20.81 35.46 14.29
CA ALA A 328 20.39 36.67 13.59
C ALA A 328 21.11 36.77 12.23
N PRO A 329 20.40 37.19 11.15
CA PRO A 329 21.00 37.29 9.84
C PRO A 329 22.30 38.09 9.94
N THR A 330 23.33 37.55 9.32
CA THR A 330 24.68 38.13 9.35
C THR A 330 24.95 38.79 8.01
N GLY A 331 25.79 39.82 8.04
CA GLY A 331 26.12 40.63 6.88
C GLY A 331 27.47 41.31 7.05
N ALA A 332 27.88 42.02 6.02
CA ALA A 332 29.11 42.79 6.02
C ALA A 332 28.97 43.98 6.96
N CYS A 333 29.85 44.02 7.98
CA CYS A 333 30.02 45.14 8.88
C CYS A 333 31.25 45.95 8.46
N CYS A 334 31.02 47.19 8.03
CA CYS A 334 32.05 48.06 7.49
C CYS A 334 32.60 49.04 8.53
N TYR A 335 33.91 49.04 8.70
CA TYR A 335 34.62 49.95 9.59
C TYR A 335 35.19 51.16 8.83
N PRO A 336 35.46 52.29 9.52
CA PRO A 336 36.01 53.51 8.90
C PRO A 336 37.39 53.33 8.24
N ASP A 337 38.15 52.30 8.61
CA ASP A 337 39.45 51.96 8.02
C ASP A 337 39.32 51.13 6.72
N GLY A 338 38.08 50.86 6.27
CA GLY A 338 37.77 50.04 5.11
C GLY A 338 37.80 48.53 5.39
N SER A 339 38.03 48.10 6.63
CA SER A 339 37.96 46.69 7.01
C SER A 339 36.51 46.20 7.06
N CYS A 340 36.32 44.91 6.75
CA CYS A 340 35.03 44.24 6.77
C CYS A 340 35.06 43.05 7.70
N ARG A 341 34.02 42.89 8.53
CA ARG A 341 33.78 41.67 9.30
C ARG A 341 32.36 41.17 9.08
N PHE A 342 32.19 39.86 9.10
CA PHE A 342 30.88 39.24 8.97
C PHE A 342 30.26 39.09 10.37
N LEU A 343 29.30 39.95 10.69
CA LEU A 343 28.66 40.08 12.00
C LEU A 343 27.14 40.25 11.82
N ASN A 344 26.34 40.04 12.86
CA ASN A 344 24.95 40.49 12.86
C ASN A 344 24.88 42.02 13.08
N GLU A 345 23.72 42.63 12.85
CA GLU A 345 23.51 44.08 12.97
C GLU A 345 23.89 44.61 14.37
N ALA A 346 23.46 43.95 15.44
CA ALA A 346 23.70 44.40 16.81
C ALA A 346 25.20 44.40 17.19
N ASP A 347 25.94 43.35 16.81
CA ASP A 347 27.39 43.26 17.04
C ASP A 347 28.17 44.25 16.16
N CYS A 348 27.66 44.54 14.96
CA CYS A 348 28.22 45.56 14.09
C CYS A 348 28.10 46.96 14.71
N ASP A 349 26.91 47.30 15.20
CA ASP A 349 26.62 48.57 15.89
C ASP A 349 27.42 48.72 17.18
N LEU A 350 27.50 47.66 18.00
CA LEU A 350 28.33 47.62 19.21
C LEU A 350 29.82 47.84 18.90
N SER A 351 30.27 47.39 17.73
CA SER A 351 31.63 47.58 17.25
C SER A 351 31.85 48.94 16.56
N GLN A 352 30.85 49.81 16.52
CA GLN A 352 30.86 51.10 15.80
C GLN A 352 31.12 50.95 14.29
N GLY A 353 30.72 49.82 13.70
CA GLY A 353 30.71 49.61 12.26
C GLY A 353 29.40 50.08 11.62
N THR A 354 29.35 50.05 10.28
CA THR A 354 28.14 50.30 9.49
C THR A 354 27.70 49.00 8.83
N TYR A 355 26.55 48.47 9.24
CA TYR A 355 25.97 47.25 8.69
C TYR A 355 25.48 47.47 7.25
N GLN A 356 25.87 46.58 6.33
CA GLN A 356 25.51 46.69 4.91
C GLN A 356 24.20 45.98 4.53
N GLY A 357 23.54 45.33 5.51
CA GLY A 357 22.33 44.56 5.33
C GLY A 357 22.57 43.06 5.34
N ASP A 358 21.49 42.30 5.48
CA ASP A 358 21.52 40.84 5.58
C ASP A 358 22.07 40.18 4.31
N ASP A 359 22.77 39.06 4.48
CA ASP A 359 23.38 38.25 3.41
C ASP A 359 24.42 38.99 2.55
N THR A 360 24.89 40.16 2.98
CA THR A 360 25.99 40.87 2.32
C THR A 360 27.35 40.26 2.70
N SER A 361 28.10 39.78 1.72
CA SER A 361 29.43 39.17 1.94
C SER A 361 30.53 40.21 2.13
N CYS A 362 31.58 39.89 2.92
CA CYS A 362 32.84 40.65 2.96
C CYS A 362 33.81 40.29 1.83
N ASP A 363 33.44 39.35 0.96
CA ASP A 363 34.17 38.97 -0.25
C ASP A 363 33.21 38.89 -1.45
N PRO A 364 33.30 39.82 -2.42
CA PRO A 364 34.20 40.98 -2.45
C PRO A 364 33.84 42.03 -1.37
N ASN A 365 34.85 42.69 -0.79
CA ASN A 365 34.66 43.67 0.30
C ASN A 365 33.81 44.87 -0.15
N PRO A 366 32.59 45.06 0.40
CA PRO A 366 31.69 46.14 0.00
C PRO A 366 32.01 47.47 0.70
N CYS A 367 32.94 47.49 1.64
CA CYS A 367 33.22 48.65 2.47
C CYS A 367 33.94 49.75 1.69
N PRO A 368 33.54 51.02 1.88
CA PRO A 368 34.21 52.13 1.20
C PRO A 368 35.68 52.16 1.62
N PRO A 369 36.61 52.37 0.68
CA PRO A 369 38.01 52.59 1.03
C PRO A 369 38.11 53.83 1.93
N PRO A 370 39.12 53.90 2.82
CA PRO A 370 39.31 55.07 3.66
C PRO A 370 39.48 56.33 2.79
N PRO A 371 39.00 57.50 3.25
CA PRO A 371 39.17 58.74 2.52
C PRO A 371 40.66 59.02 2.29
N THR A 372 40.96 59.59 1.12
CA THR A 372 42.32 59.94 0.74
C THR A 372 42.40 61.42 0.41
N GLY A 373 43.62 61.96 0.48
CA GLY A 373 43.89 63.36 0.27
C GLY A 373 45.38 63.60 0.04
N ALA A 374 45.71 64.85 -0.28
CA ALA A 374 47.07 65.26 -0.56
C ALA A 374 47.95 65.11 0.68
N CYS A 375 48.94 64.23 0.57
CA CYS A 375 50.02 64.06 1.52
C CYS A 375 51.27 64.76 0.99
N CYS A 376 51.73 65.78 1.72
CA CYS A 376 52.91 66.54 1.36
C CYS A 376 54.15 66.03 2.09
N SER A 377 55.10 65.49 1.33
CA SER A 377 56.44 65.17 1.82
C SER A 377 57.31 66.42 2.00
N GLU A 378 58.38 66.33 2.79
CA GLU A 378 59.28 67.47 3.07
C GLU A 378 59.95 68.06 1.81
N ASP A 379 60.09 67.26 0.75
CA ASP A 379 60.69 67.67 -0.53
C ASP A 379 59.70 68.36 -1.48
N GLY A 380 58.43 68.49 -1.07
CA GLY A 380 57.35 69.07 -1.87
C GLY A 380 56.65 68.07 -2.79
N THR A 381 57.00 66.78 -2.71
CA THR A 381 56.27 65.72 -3.40
C THR A 381 54.88 65.57 -2.79
N CYS A 382 53.86 65.44 -3.65
CA CYS A 382 52.48 65.21 -3.24
C CYS A 382 52.03 63.83 -3.68
N GLU A 383 51.55 63.02 -2.74
CA GLU A 383 50.91 61.73 -3.01
C GLU A 383 49.49 61.71 -2.44
N VAL A 384 48.55 61.06 -3.13
CA VAL A 384 47.19 60.87 -2.61
C VAL A 384 47.21 59.64 -1.71
N LEU A 385 47.23 59.87 -0.40
CA LEU A 385 47.29 58.83 0.63
C LEU A 385 46.13 58.98 1.61
N SER A 386 45.85 57.95 2.40
CA SER A 386 44.99 58.13 3.58
C SER A 386 45.71 58.98 4.65
N LEU A 387 44.98 59.54 5.60
CA LEU A 387 45.57 60.26 6.74
C LEU A 387 46.65 59.41 7.44
N VAL A 388 46.34 58.14 7.72
CA VAL A 388 47.22 57.22 8.46
C VAL A 388 48.47 56.88 7.66
N ASP A 389 48.32 56.64 6.35
CA ASP A 389 49.46 56.35 5.47
C ASP A 389 50.35 57.58 5.31
N CYS A 390 49.73 58.77 5.22
CA CYS A 390 50.46 60.03 5.13
C CYS A 390 51.29 60.32 6.38
N GLU A 391 50.69 60.18 7.56
CA GLU A 391 51.41 60.33 8.84
C GLU A 391 52.52 59.28 8.99
N SER A 392 52.26 58.04 8.57
CA SER A 392 53.25 56.95 8.59
C SER A 392 54.41 57.20 7.63
N ALA A 393 54.15 57.86 6.49
CA ALA A 393 55.15 58.31 5.54
C ALA A 393 55.91 59.58 6.01
N GLY A 394 55.56 60.14 7.17
CA GLY A 394 56.13 61.37 7.70
C GLY A 394 55.72 62.63 6.94
N GLY A 395 54.65 62.56 6.14
CA GLY A 395 54.12 63.68 5.39
C GLY A 395 53.06 64.48 6.14
N GLN A 396 52.75 65.67 5.63
CA GLN A 396 51.66 66.51 6.13
C GLN A 396 50.39 66.25 5.33
N TYR A 397 49.35 65.71 5.97
CA TYR A 397 48.05 65.51 5.35
C TYR A 397 47.27 66.84 5.29
N LEU A 398 46.81 67.21 4.10
CA LEU A 398 46.13 68.50 3.89
C LEU A 398 44.60 68.44 4.04
N GLY A 399 44.04 67.25 4.24
CA GLY A 399 42.61 67.01 4.39
C GLY A 399 42.05 66.08 3.32
N ASP A 400 40.88 65.51 3.60
CA ASP A 400 40.18 64.61 2.68
C ASP A 400 39.79 65.33 1.38
N ASP A 401 39.84 64.59 0.26
CA ASP A 401 39.52 65.07 -1.10
C ASP A 401 40.40 66.23 -1.61
N VAL A 402 41.48 66.58 -0.90
CA VAL A 402 42.48 67.52 -1.42
C VAL A 402 43.30 66.80 -2.50
N ALA A 403 43.19 67.25 -3.75
CA ALA A 403 43.95 66.67 -4.85
C ALA A 403 45.42 67.11 -4.84
N CYS A 404 46.31 66.25 -5.35
CA CYS A 404 47.70 66.61 -5.61
C CYS A 404 47.91 67.41 -6.92
N GLU A 405 46.84 67.71 -7.66
CA GLU A 405 46.88 68.54 -8.85
C GLU A 405 45.79 69.62 -8.82
N PRO A 406 46.16 70.93 -8.89
CA PRO A 406 47.53 71.46 -8.86
C PRO A 406 48.22 71.19 -7.51
N ASN A 407 49.53 70.91 -7.52
CA ASN A 407 50.28 70.51 -6.31
C ASN A 407 50.12 71.55 -5.18
N PRO A 408 49.44 71.20 -4.07
CA PRO A 408 49.20 72.10 -2.95
C PRO A 408 50.40 72.21 -2.00
N CYS A 409 51.42 71.37 -2.16
CA CYS A 409 52.59 71.31 -1.29
C CYS A 409 53.52 72.49 -1.58
N VAL A 410 53.46 73.50 -0.71
CA VAL A 410 54.35 74.65 -0.76
C VAL A 410 55.63 74.35 -0.01
N ILE A 411 56.73 74.19 -0.75
CA ILE A 411 58.06 74.27 -0.13
C ILE A 411 58.31 75.75 0.21
N THR A 412 58.47 76.08 1.50
CA THR A 412 59.10 77.36 1.87
C THR A 412 60.58 77.25 1.56
N PRO A 413 61.12 77.95 0.54
CA PRO A 413 62.53 77.84 0.22
C PRO A 413 63.33 78.48 1.34
N ILE A 414 64.06 77.68 2.11
CA ILE A 414 65.13 78.20 2.96
C ILE A 414 66.37 78.37 2.09
N GLU A 415 66.65 79.60 1.64
CA GLU A 415 67.95 79.89 1.05
C GLU A 415 69.02 79.83 2.17
N GLU A 416 69.90 78.84 2.11
CA GLU A 416 71.13 78.89 2.91
C GLU A 416 72.01 80.05 2.43
N ARG A 417 71.97 81.15 3.18
CA ARG A 417 72.88 82.28 2.97
C ARG A 417 73.94 82.30 4.06
N SER A 418 75.19 82.49 3.65
CA SER A 418 76.25 82.76 4.62
C SER A 418 75.97 84.07 5.35
N TRP A 419 76.36 84.16 6.63
CA TRP A 419 76.19 85.39 7.42
C TRP A 419 76.87 86.61 6.77
N GLY A 420 77.92 86.37 5.96
CA GLY A 420 78.58 87.40 5.16
C GLY A 420 77.69 87.97 4.03
N GLN A 421 76.96 87.11 3.31
CA GLN A 421 76.05 87.52 2.23
C GLN A 421 74.84 88.30 2.75
N ILE A 422 74.30 87.92 3.91
CA ILE A 422 73.22 88.65 4.56
C ILE A 422 73.69 90.05 4.95
N LYS A 423 74.85 90.17 5.62
CA LYS A 423 75.40 91.47 6.04
C LYS A 423 75.72 92.39 4.86
N ASN A 424 76.14 91.86 3.72
CA ASN A 424 76.48 92.67 2.55
C ASN A 424 75.26 93.37 1.93
N GLY A 425 74.05 92.81 2.11
CA GLY A 425 72.78 93.43 1.68
C GLY A 425 72.30 94.60 2.55
N TYR A 426 72.86 94.78 3.75
CA TYR A 426 72.48 95.84 4.70
C TYR A 426 73.57 96.89 4.93
N ARG A 427 74.63 96.93 4.11
CA ARG A 427 75.62 98.03 4.15
C ARG A 427 75.03 99.27 3.46
N PRO A 428 74.95 100.44 4.13
CA PRO A 428 74.54 101.68 3.49
C PRO A 428 75.49 102.03 2.34
N GLN A 429 74.96 102.50 1.22
CA GLN A 429 75.77 103.10 0.14
C GLN A 429 76.27 104.49 0.54
#